data_AF-A0A074LLW3-F1
#
_entry.id   AF-A0A074LLW3-F1
#
_cell.length_a   1.000
_cell.length_b   1.000
_cell.length_c   1.000
_cell.angle_alpha   90.00
_cell.angle_beta   90.00
_cell.angle_gamma   90.00
#
_symmetry.space_group_name_H-M   'P 1'
#
loop_
_entity.id
_entity.type
_entity.pdbx_description
1 polymer ?
#
loop_
_entity_poly.entity_id
_entity_poly.type
_entity_poly.pdbx_seq_one_letter_code
_entity_poly.pdbx_strand_id
1 'polypeptide(L)'
;MTGETIEALEIREIRSSRILLVENLTCYHHVVQESQEGTVVIFAGGFPHRHLQKLLQKLSTFLEEPREQTICIQHWGDLDYGGIRIFEFIRRKLVLQLRPYLMDVATYEEFRVQGISFGKLYERKLSSLLEDGSFAEWHPLVEAILREGYRVEQESLLR
;
A
#
# COMPACT_ATOMS: atom_id res chain seq x y z
N MET A 1 3.25 -21.12 7.79
CA MET A 1 4.69 -21.13 7.47
C MET A 1 5.47 -20.89 8.76
N THR A 2 6.44 -21.74 9.09
CA THR A 2 7.33 -21.52 10.24
C THR A 2 8.38 -20.47 9.88
N GLY A 3 9.04 -19.87 10.88
CA GLY A 3 10.05 -18.83 10.64
C GLY A 3 11.26 -19.31 9.82
N GLU A 4 11.59 -20.59 9.91
CA GLU A 4 12.68 -21.23 9.16
C GLU A 4 12.41 -21.30 7.66
N THR A 5 11.15 -21.55 7.26
CA THR A 5 10.79 -21.67 5.83
C THR A 5 11.01 -20.36 5.06
N ILE A 6 10.83 -19.20 5.71
CA ILE A 6 11.00 -17.90 5.05
C ILE A 6 12.47 -17.50 4.95
N GLU A 7 13.33 -17.95 5.88
CA GLU A 7 14.77 -17.66 5.78
C GLU A 7 15.38 -18.35 4.57
N ALA A 8 15.02 -19.62 4.34
CA ALA A 8 15.45 -20.41 3.19
C ALA A 8 14.76 -20.03 1.87
N LEU A 9 13.75 -19.15 1.88
CA LEU A 9 13.02 -18.78 0.68
C LEU A 9 13.92 -18.01 -0.30
N GLU A 10 13.96 -18.47 -1.54
CA GLU A 10 14.69 -17.86 -2.65
C GLU A 10 13.69 -17.54 -3.77
N ILE A 11 13.76 -16.32 -4.30
CA ILE A 11 12.93 -15.89 -5.43
C ILE A 11 13.78 -16.05 -6.68
N ARG A 12 13.43 -17.03 -7.53
CA ARG A 12 14.20 -17.34 -8.74
C ARG A 12 13.69 -16.64 -9.98
N GLU A 13 12.37 -16.44 -10.07
CA GLU A 13 11.73 -15.87 -11.23
C GLU A 13 10.39 -15.26 -10.83
N ILE A 14 10.04 -14.12 -11.45
CA ILE A 14 8.71 -13.53 -11.42
C ILE A 14 8.34 -13.20 -12.86
N ARG A 15 7.37 -13.94 -13.43
CA ARG A 15 6.90 -13.75 -14.82
C ARG A 15 5.87 -12.62 -14.96
N SER A 16 5.44 -12.05 -13.85
CA SER A 16 4.47 -10.95 -13.80
C SER A 16 5.17 -9.60 -13.95
N SER A 17 4.56 -8.68 -14.69
CA SER A 17 5.02 -7.29 -14.79
C SER A 17 4.61 -6.45 -13.58
N ARG A 18 3.73 -6.96 -12.72
CA ARG A 18 3.18 -6.24 -11.58
C ARG A 18 3.13 -7.10 -10.31
N ILE A 19 3.46 -6.48 -9.19
CA ILE A 19 3.23 -6.96 -7.84
C ILE A 19 2.36 -5.93 -7.12
N LEU A 20 1.23 -6.37 -6.55
CA LEU A 20 0.32 -5.50 -5.80
C LEU A 20 0.19 -6.01 -4.37
N LEU A 21 0.61 -5.18 -3.42
CA LEU A 21 0.34 -5.37 -2.01
C LEU A 21 -1.05 -4.79 -1.69
N VAL A 22 -1.92 -5.59 -1.08
CA VAL A 22 -3.27 -5.17 -0.68
C VAL A 22 -3.42 -5.31 0.83
N GLU A 23 -3.78 -4.22 1.51
CA GLU A 23 -3.91 -4.19 2.97
C GLU A 23 -5.13 -4.97 3.47
N ASN A 24 -6.29 -4.76 2.86
CA ASN A 24 -7.57 -5.33 3.28
C ASN A 24 -7.85 -6.72 2.69
N LEU A 25 -8.40 -7.64 3.49
CA LEU A 25 -8.63 -9.04 3.07
C LEU A 25 -9.76 -9.18 2.04
N THR A 26 -10.83 -8.39 2.19
CA THR A 26 -11.95 -8.36 1.24
C THR A 26 -11.47 -7.85 -0.12
N CYS A 27 -10.74 -6.73 -0.12
CA CYS A 27 -10.15 -6.18 -1.34
C CYS A 27 -9.11 -7.14 -1.95
N TYR A 28 -8.33 -7.83 -1.14
CA TYR A 28 -7.40 -8.85 -1.62
C TYR A 28 -8.12 -9.95 -2.41
N HIS A 29 -9.21 -10.50 -1.86
CA HIS A 29 -9.99 -11.53 -2.55
C HIS A 29 -10.62 -11.01 -3.85
N HIS A 30 -11.17 -9.79 -3.83
CA HIS A 30 -11.72 -9.17 -5.03
C HIS A 30 -10.65 -8.98 -6.12
N VAL A 31 -9.48 -8.43 -5.77
CA VAL A 31 -8.37 -8.26 -6.70
C VAL A 31 -7.91 -9.61 -7.27
N VAL A 32 -7.81 -10.65 -6.45
CA VAL A 32 -7.42 -11.99 -6.93
C VAL A 32 -8.44 -12.57 -7.91
N GLN A 33 -9.74 -12.29 -7.73
CA GLN A 33 -10.79 -12.73 -8.65
C GLN A 33 -10.81 -11.96 -9.97
N GLU A 34 -10.58 -10.66 -9.92
CA GLU A 34 -10.63 -9.76 -11.10
C GLU A 34 -9.30 -9.69 -11.87
N SER A 35 -8.18 -10.01 -11.23
CA SER A 35 -6.86 -9.92 -11.86
C SER A 35 -6.73 -10.93 -13.00
N GLN A 36 -6.54 -10.42 -14.22
CA GLN A 36 -6.06 -11.22 -15.34
C GLN A 36 -4.63 -11.73 -15.09
N GLU A 37 -4.21 -12.74 -15.85
CA GLU A 37 -2.84 -13.25 -15.83
C GLU A 37 -1.82 -12.10 -15.91
N GLY A 38 -0.89 -12.04 -14.96
CA GLY A 38 0.20 -11.05 -14.98
C GLY A 38 0.36 -10.15 -13.75
N THR A 39 -0.44 -10.33 -12.70
CA THR A 39 -0.24 -9.66 -11.39
C THR A 39 -0.02 -10.67 -10.27
N VAL A 40 1.06 -10.48 -9.49
CA VAL A 40 1.23 -11.15 -8.20
C VAL A 40 0.56 -10.30 -7.13
N VAL A 41 -0.43 -10.85 -6.44
CA VAL A 41 -1.14 -10.14 -5.35
C VAL A 41 -0.66 -10.66 -4.00
N ILE A 42 -0.21 -9.77 -3.13
CA ILE A 42 0.28 -10.09 -1.78
C ILE A 42 -0.63 -9.42 -0.76
N PHE A 43 -1.22 -10.21 0.13
CA PHE A 43 -1.97 -9.67 1.27
C PHE A 43 -1.00 -9.12 2.34
N ALA A 44 -1.17 -7.85 2.71
CA ALA A 44 -0.32 -7.17 3.69
C ALA A 44 -0.88 -7.22 5.13
N GLY A 45 -2.20 -7.08 5.30
CA GLY A 45 -2.86 -7.21 6.60
C GLY A 45 -2.45 -6.14 7.62
N GLY A 46 -2.36 -4.87 7.19
CA GLY A 46 -1.90 -3.75 8.01
C GLY A 46 -0.37 -3.59 8.00
N PHE A 47 0.22 -3.20 9.15
CA PHE A 47 1.68 -3.14 9.29
C PHE A 47 2.30 -4.53 9.10
N PRO A 48 3.28 -4.68 8.18
CA PRO A 48 3.89 -5.97 7.90
C PRO A 48 4.48 -6.62 9.15
N HIS A 49 4.06 -7.83 9.47
CA HIS A 49 4.68 -8.65 10.52
C HIS A 49 6.07 -9.15 10.06
N ARG A 50 6.90 -9.64 11.00
CA ARG A 50 8.31 -10.05 10.75
C ARG A 50 8.49 -10.94 9.52
N HIS A 51 7.60 -11.91 9.31
CA HIS A 51 7.65 -12.82 8.16
C HIS A 51 7.41 -12.12 6.81
N LEU A 52 6.42 -11.23 6.74
CA LEU A 52 6.14 -10.44 5.54
C LEU A 52 7.28 -9.43 5.29
N GLN A 53 7.84 -8.83 6.34
CA GLN A 53 9.01 -7.96 6.20
C GLN A 53 10.18 -8.69 5.53
N LYS A 54 10.50 -9.92 5.96
CA LYS A 54 11.55 -10.74 5.33
C LYS A 54 11.25 -11.05 3.87
N LEU A 55 9.99 -11.39 3.55
CA LEU A 55 9.57 -11.63 2.17
C LEU A 55 9.74 -10.37 1.30
N LEU A 56 9.29 -9.22 1.79
CA LEU A 56 9.38 -7.94 1.08
C LEU A 56 10.82 -7.48 0.89
N GLN A 57 11.71 -7.73 1.86
CA GLN A 57 13.15 -7.48 1.72
C GLN A 57 13.77 -8.35 0.62
N LYS A 58 13.47 -9.66 0.62
CA LYS A 58 13.93 -10.57 -0.46
C LYS A 58 13.38 -10.16 -1.82
N LEU A 59 12.12 -9.72 -1.87
CA LEU A 59 11.52 -9.15 -3.07
C LEU A 59 12.27 -7.88 -3.49
N SER A 60 12.60 -6.95 -2.60
CA SER A 60 13.36 -5.74 -2.96
C SER A 60 14.71 -6.10 -3.56
N THR A 61 15.46 -7.01 -2.93
CA THR A 61 16.76 -7.47 -3.45
C THR A 61 16.63 -8.07 -4.85
N PHE A 62 15.69 -9.00 -5.05
CA PHE A 62 15.40 -9.56 -6.38
C PHE A 62 15.01 -8.46 -7.37
N LEU A 63 14.24 -7.48 -6.92
CA LEU A 63 13.74 -6.38 -7.72
C LEU A 63 14.80 -5.31 -8.06
N GLU A 64 15.95 -5.29 -7.40
CA GLU A 64 17.08 -4.40 -7.68
C GLU A 64 18.08 -5.02 -8.68
N GLU A 65 18.08 -6.34 -8.85
CA GLU A 65 18.96 -7.02 -9.80
C GLU A 65 18.64 -6.64 -11.26
N PRO A 66 19.64 -6.47 -12.14
CA PRO A 66 19.42 -6.19 -13.56
C PRO A 66 18.61 -7.29 -14.24
N ARG A 67 17.55 -6.91 -14.96
CA ARG A 67 16.70 -7.83 -15.70
C ARG A 67 16.04 -7.14 -16.89
N GLU A 68 15.67 -7.93 -17.90
CA GLU A 68 15.07 -7.43 -19.14
C GLU A 68 13.68 -6.82 -18.92
N GLN A 69 12.94 -7.35 -17.94
CA GLN A 69 11.58 -6.92 -17.62
C GLN A 69 11.54 -6.11 -16.31
N THR A 70 11.06 -4.88 -16.41
CA THR A 70 10.73 -4.06 -15.23
C THR A 70 9.46 -4.59 -14.57
N ILE A 71 9.53 -4.79 -13.26
CA ILE A 71 8.38 -5.22 -12.44
C ILE A 71 7.95 -4.05 -11.58
N CYS A 72 6.71 -3.61 -11.73
CA CYS A 72 6.12 -2.56 -10.91
C CYS A 72 5.61 -3.15 -9.59
N ILE A 73 6.16 -2.71 -8.47
CA ILE A 73 5.67 -3.07 -7.14
C ILE A 73 4.88 -1.91 -6.54
N GLN A 74 3.63 -2.19 -6.18
CA GLN A 74 2.68 -1.19 -5.73
C GLN A 74 2.00 -1.61 -4.44
N HIS A 75 1.52 -0.63 -3.67
CA HIS A 75 0.71 -0.88 -2.48
C HIS A 75 -0.61 -0.13 -2.58
N TRP A 76 -1.67 -0.82 -2.16
CA TRP A 76 -3.00 -0.28 -1.99
C TRP A 76 -3.43 -0.44 -0.54
N GLY A 77 -3.70 0.69 0.09
CA GLY A 77 -4.29 0.82 1.42
C GLY A 77 -5.38 1.89 1.43
N ASP A 78 -5.92 2.15 2.60
CA ASP A 78 -6.94 3.19 2.80
C ASP A 78 -6.43 4.59 2.47
N LEU A 79 -7.32 5.47 2.03
CA LEU A 79 -7.06 6.90 1.86
C LEU A 79 -7.27 7.61 3.19
N ASP A 80 -6.37 7.31 4.13
CA ASP A 80 -6.48 7.74 5.52
C ASP A 80 -5.09 7.81 6.21
N TYR A 81 -5.07 8.19 7.49
CA TYR A 81 -3.82 8.28 8.26
C TYR A 81 -3.07 6.94 8.35
N GLY A 82 -3.80 5.84 8.54
CA GLY A 82 -3.24 4.49 8.69
C GLY A 82 -2.64 3.96 7.40
N GLY A 83 -3.38 4.05 6.29
CA GLY A 83 -2.92 3.60 4.97
C GLY A 83 -1.64 4.31 4.53
N ILE A 84 -1.57 5.64 4.70
CA ILE A 84 -0.36 6.43 4.43
C ILE A 84 0.82 5.94 5.28
N ARG A 85 0.59 5.67 6.57
CA ARG A 85 1.62 5.23 7.51
C ARG A 85 2.16 3.83 7.16
N ILE A 86 1.30 2.92 6.73
CA ILE A 86 1.67 1.57 6.30
C ILE A 86 2.48 1.64 5.01
N PHE A 87 2.01 2.41 4.03
CA PHE A 87 2.76 2.65 2.79
C PHE A 87 4.19 3.14 3.08
N GLU A 88 4.32 4.21 3.87
CA GLU A 88 5.63 4.80 4.18
C GLU A 88 6.53 3.86 4.99
N PHE A 89 5.94 3.03 5.86
CA PHE A 89 6.70 2.00 6.55
C PHE A 89 7.28 0.98 5.56
N ILE A 90 6.46 0.44 4.65
CA ILE A 90 6.91 -0.52 3.66
C ILE A 90 7.96 0.12 2.73
N ARG A 91 7.66 1.30 2.20
CA ARG A 91 8.54 2.00 1.24
C ARG A 91 9.92 2.25 1.83
N ARG A 92 9.99 2.87 3.01
CA ARG A 92 11.27 3.28 3.59
C ARG A 92 12.08 2.17 4.23
N LYS A 93 11.40 1.12 4.72
CA LYS A 93 12.07 0.05 5.49
C LYS A 93 12.29 -1.23 4.70
N LEU A 94 11.50 -1.47 3.66
CA LEU A 94 11.44 -2.79 3.01
C LEU A 94 11.62 -2.71 1.50
N VAL A 95 10.98 -1.77 0.81
CA VAL A 95 10.94 -1.70 -0.67
C VAL A 95 10.97 -0.24 -1.15
N LEU A 96 12.16 0.30 -1.42
CA LEU A 96 12.32 1.74 -1.73
C LEU A 96 11.54 2.18 -2.99
N GLN A 97 11.43 1.30 -3.99
CA GLN A 97 10.74 1.55 -5.26
C GLN A 97 9.22 1.33 -5.21
N LEU A 98 8.64 1.09 -4.03
CA LEU A 98 7.19 0.91 -3.85
C LEU A 98 6.42 2.15 -4.31
N ARG A 99 5.39 1.96 -5.14
CA ARG A 99 4.50 3.04 -5.62
C ARG A 99 3.09 2.93 -5.04
N PRO A 100 2.42 4.06 -4.76
CA PRO A 100 1.02 4.02 -4.38
C PRO A 100 0.16 3.51 -5.54
N TYR A 101 -0.89 2.74 -5.24
CA TYR A 101 -1.93 2.36 -6.19
C TYR A 101 -3.28 2.78 -5.62
N LEU A 102 -4.00 3.64 -6.36
CA LEU A 102 -5.29 4.19 -5.92
C LEU A 102 -5.22 4.94 -4.59
N MET A 103 -4.03 5.49 -4.28
CA MET A 103 -3.77 6.27 -3.07
C MET A 103 -3.37 7.70 -3.44
N ASP A 104 -4.14 8.34 -4.32
CA ASP A 104 -3.91 9.69 -4.82
C ASP A 104 -5.13 10.59 -4.66
N VAL A 105 -4.94 11.89 -4.87
CA VAL A 105 -6.00 12.90 -4.73
C VAL A 105 -7.16 12.67 -5.70
N ALA A 106 -6.88 12.25 -6.93
CA ALA A 106 -7.92 12.03 -7.93
C ALA A 106 -8.85 10.88 -7.51
N THR A 107 -8.26 9.77 -7.07
CA THR A 107 -9.00 8.64 -6.49
C THR A 107 -9.79 9.09 -5.27
N TYR A 108 -9.17 9.84 -4.36
CA TYR A 108 -9.88 10.35 -3.18
C TYR A 108 -11.08 11.22 -3.56
N GLU A 109 -10.92 12.14 -4.49
CA GLU A 109 -12.00 13.03 -4.90
C GLU A 109 -13.17 12.27 -5.55
N GLU A 110 -12.89 11.20 -6.30
CA GLU A 110 -13.93 10.33 -6.88
C GLU A 110 -14.74 9.60 -5.80
N PHE A 111 -14.09 9.10 -4.76
CA PHE A 111 -14.71 8.20 -3.78
C PHE A 111 -15.10 8.85 -2.44
N ARG A 112 -14.73 10.12 -2.20
CA ARG A 112 -14.99 10.81 -0.92
C ARG A 112 -16.46 10.79 -0.46
N VAL A 113 -17.40 10.75 -1.40
CA VAL A 113 -18.85 10.72 -1.10
C VAL A 113 -19.30 9.42 -0.42
N GLN A 114 -18.49 8.37 -0.51
CA GLN A 114 -18.68 7.07 0.15
C GLN A 114 -17.86 6.96 1.43
N GLY A 115 -17.08 7.99 1.76
CA GLY A 115 -16.18 8.02 2.88
C GLY A 115 -16.87 8.17 4.23
N ILE A 116 -16.11 7.92 5.29
CA ILE A 116 -16.56 7.95 6.68
C ILE A 116 -16.06 9.25 7.32
N SER A 117 -16.97 10.03 7.90
CA SER A 117 -16.61 11.26 8.60
C SER A 117 -15.75 10.97 9.83
N PHE A 118 -14.78 11.83 10.14
CA PHE A 118 -13.95 11.70 11.33
C PHE A 118 -13.97 12.94 12.23
N GLY A 119 -13.68 12.74 13.52
CA GLY A 119 -13.68 13.82 14.51
C GLY A 119 -12.33 14.52 14.68
N LYS A 120 -12.32 15.56 15.53
CA LYS A 120 -11.15 16.41 15.82
C LYS A 120 -9.88 15.67 16.25
N LEU A 121 -10.02 14.54 16.98
CA LEU A 121 -8.86 13.74 17.37
C LEU A 121 -8.16 13.12 16.16
N TYR A 122 -8.92 12.67 15.16
CA TYR A 122 -8.39 12.09 13.93
C TYR A 122 -7.81 13.18 13.03
N GLU A 123 -8.48 14.33 12.93
CA GLU A 123 -7.98 15.52 12.23
C GLU A 123 -6.57 15.89 12.72
N ARG A 124 -6.33 15.93 14.05
CA ARG A 124 -5.00 16.18 14.61
C ARG A 124 -3.95 15.16 14.20
N LYS A 125 -4.31 13.87 14.08
CA LYS A 125 -3.39 12.83 13.61
C LYS A 125 -3.00 13.09 12.15
N LEU A 126 -3.96 13.38 11.29
CA LEU A 126 -3.69 13.76 9.90
C LEU A 126 -2.82 15.01 9.79
N SER A 127 -3.14 16.07 10.55
CA SER A 127 -2.35 17.31 10.55
C SER A 127 -0.89 17.07 10.94
N SER A 128 -0.62 16.12 11.85
CA SER A 128 0.78 15.77 12.20
C SER A 128 1.59 15.23 11.02
N LEU A 129 0.95 14.68 9.97
CA LEU A 129 1.65 14.28 8.75
C LEU A 129 2.10 15.48 7.90
N LEU A 130 1.40 16.62 8.00
CA LEU A 130 1.80 17.87 7.32
C LEU A 130 3.03 18.49 7.98
N GLU A 131 3.21 18.28 9.28
CA GLU A 131 4.35 18.78 10.05
C GLU A 131 5.62 17.93 9.84
N ASP A 132 5.46 16.65 9.48
CA ASP A 132 6.56 15.74 9.20
C ASP A 132 6.92 15.77 7.71
N GLY A 133 8.01 16.45 7.38
CA GLY A 133 8.50 16.60 6.00
C GLY A 133 8.83 15.29 5.29
N SER A 134 8.94 14.17 6.02
CA SER A 134 9.09 12.87 5.39
C SER A 134 7.81 12.41 4.65
N PHE A 135 6.65 12.96 5.01
CA PHE A 135 5.37 12.70 4.35
C PHE A 135 5.03 13.73 3.26
N ALA A 136 5.98 14.54 2.79
CA ALA A 136 5.73 15.60 1.83
C ALA A 136 4.97 15.15 0.56
N GLU A 137 5.27 13.94 0.04
CA GLU A 137 4.55 13.36 -1.11
C GLU A 137 3.05 13.14 -0.85
N TRP A 138 2.66 12.99 0.42
CA TRP A 138 1.29 12.75 0.86
C TRP A 138 0.53 14.02 1.22
N HIS A 139 1.20 15.16 1.35
CA HIS A 139 0.57 16.42 1.76
C HIS A 139 -0.66 16.79 0.93
N PRO A 140 -0.65 16.68 -0.42
CA PRO A 140 -1.84 16.98 -1.22
C PRO A 140 -3.05 16.10 -0.87
N LEU A 141 -2.82 14.80 -0.61
CA LEU A 141 -3.89 13.88 -0.21
C LEU A 141 -4.37 14.20 1.22
N VAL A 142 -3.45 14.42 2.15
CA VAL A 142 -3.78 14.76 3.54
C VAL A 142 -4.60 16.06 3.61
N GLU A 143 -4.23 17.08 2.84
CA GLU A 143 -4.97 18.34 2.73
C GLU A 143 -6.38 18.12 2.16
N ALA A 144 -6.53 17.28 1.12
CA ALA A 144 -7.84 16.95 0.58
C ALA A 144 -8.72 16.21 1.61
N ILE A 145 -8.14 15.26 2.35
CA ILE A 145 -8.83 14.53 3.43
C ILE A 145 -9.29 15.49 4.52
N LEU A 146 -8.41 16.38 4.99
CA LEU A 146 -8.71 17.37 6.02
C LEU A 146 -9.77 18.39 5.58
N ARG A 147 -9.73 18.82 4.31
CA ARG A 147 -10.68 19.78 3.74
C ARG A 147 -12.09 19.23 3.69
N GLU A 148 -12.25 17.99 3.23
CA GLU A 148 -13.59 17.39 3.05
C GLU A 148 -14.09 16.68 4.32
N GLY A 149 -13.19 16.21 5.19
CA GLY A 149 -13.53 15.62 6.48
C GLY A 149 -13.92 14.14 6.45
N TYR A 150 -13.58 13.41 5.38
CA TYR A 150 -13.91 12.00 5.19
C TYR A 150 -12.65 11.16 4.96
N ARG A 151 -12.56 10.00 5.60
CA ARG A 151 -11.59 8.95 5.23
C ARG A 151 -12.26 7.96 4.28
N VAL A 152 -11.53 7.42 3.32
CA VAL A 152 -12.07 6.45 2.36
C VAL A 152 -11.38 5.11 2.56
N GLU A 153 -12.18 4.07 2.84
CA GLU A 153 -11.71 2.70 3.02
C GLU A 153 -11.55 2.03 1.65
N GLN A 154 -10.64 1.05 1.53
CA GLN A 154 -10.41 0.34 0.27
C GLN A 154 -11.69 -0.31 -0.29
N GLU A 155 -12.56 -0.82 0.57
CA GLU A 155 -13.82 -1.44 0.17
C GLU A 155 -14.75 -0.48 -0.58
N SER A 156 -14.67 0.83 -0.31
CA SER A 156 -15.45 1.85 -1.01
C SER A 156 -15.11 1.97 -2.49
N LEU A 157 -13.94 1.46 -2.92
CA LEU A 157 -13.49 1.50 -4.30
C LEU A 157 -13.91 0.24 -5.09
N LEU A 158 -14.40 -0.79 -4.40
CA LEU A 158 -14.94 -1.99 -5.02
C LEU A 158 -16.32 -1.67 -5.61
N ARG A 159 -16.55 -2.04 -6.87
CA ARG A 159 -17.84 -1.90 -7.56
C ARG A 159 -18.52 -3.24 -7.73
#